data_AF-A0A7W3YV64-F1
#
_entry.id   AF-A0A7W3YV64-F1
#
_cell.length_a   1.000
_cell.length_b   1.000
_cell.length_c   1.000
_cell.angle_alpha   90.00
_cell.angle_beta   90.00
_cell.angle_gamma   90.00
#
_symmetry.space_group_name_H-M   'P 1'
#
loop_
_entity.id
_entity.type
_entity.pdbx_description
1 polymer ?
#
loop_
_entity_poly.entity_id
_entity_poly.type
_entity_poly.pdbx_seq_one_letter_code
_entity_poly.pdbx_strand_id
1 'polypeptide(L)'
;MALAQQMYVDVTNNTGFPIWHLYVSPASASDWEEDLLGASEVLENGRTKRITLTGYKSPRFDVRAVDSDGDSYTRMNVNVRESDVIFRLSDIDI
;
A
#
# COMPACT_ATOMS: atom_id res chain seq x y z
N MET A 1 -3.47 15.16 27.03
CA MET A 1 -3.04 13.92 26.35
C MET A 1 -3.45 14.06 24.90
N ALA A 2 -2.54 14.34 23.98
CA ALA A 2 -2.87 14.34 22.55
C ALA A 2 -2.95 12.88 22.10
N LEU A 3 -4.12 12.41 21.69
CA LEU A 3 -4.21 11.16 20.95
C LEU A 3 -3.49 11.41 19.62
N ALA A 4 -2.33 10.80 19.42
CA ALA A 4 -1.79 10.70 18.07
C ALA A 4 -2.87 10.02 17.22
N GLN A 5 -3.42 10.74 16.25
CA GLN A 5 -4.51 10.25 15.42
C GLN A 5 -3.91 9.12 14.57
N GLN A 6 -4.22 7.87 14.93
CA GLN A 6 -3.70 6.68 14.27
C GLN A 6 -4.06 6.74 12.79
N MET A 7 -3.04 6.73 11.93
CA MET A 7 -3.23 6.72 10.49
C MET A 7 -3.25 5.28 10.02
N TYR A 8 -4.07 4.98 9.03
CA TYR A 8 -4.08 3.70 8.35
C TYR A 8 -4.45 3.91 6.89
N VAL A 9 -4.15 2.93 6.06
CA VAL A 9 -4.65 2.85 4.69
C VAL A 9 -5.16 1.43 4.45
N ASP A 10 -6.36 1.31 3.88
CA ASP A 10 -6.82 0.04 3.36
C ASP A 10 -6.36 -0.11 1.91
N VAL A 11 -5.67 -1.22 1.63
CA VAL A 11 -5.19 -1.54 0.28
C VAL A 11 -6.01 -2.72 -0.25
N THR A 12 -6.77 -2.48 -1.30
CA THR A 12 -7.58 -3.50 -1.97
C THR A 12 -6.89 -3.94 -3.26
N ASN A 13 -6.68 -5.25 -3.37
CA ASN A 13 -6.25 -5.86 -4.62
C ASN A 13 -7.49 -6.11 -5.50
N ASN A 14 -7.56 -5.45 -6.65
CA ASN A 14 -8.53 -5.71 -7.70
C ASN A 14 -7.84 -5.78 -9.07
N THR A 15 -6.61 -6.30 -9.11
CA THR A 15 -5.80 -6.43 -10.33
C THR A 15 -6.19 -7.65 -11.15
N GLY A 16 -6.84 -8.64 -10.53
CA GLY A 16 -7.08 -9.97 -11.10
C GLY A 16 -5.98 -10.98 -10.74
N PHE A 17 -4.88 -10.56 -10.14
CA PHE A 17 -3.71 -11.38 -9.82
C PHE A 17 -3.40 -11.33 -8.31
N PRO A 18 -2.85 -12.40 -7.71
CA PRO A 18 -2.42 -12.36 -6.31
C PRO A 18 -1.23 -11.40 -6.13
N ILE A 19 -1.29 -10.54 -5.11
CA ILE A 19 -0.18 -9.66 -4.73
C ILE A 19 0.73 -10.37 -3.73
N TRP A 20 2.02 -10.47 -4.07
CA TRP A 20 3.05 -11.12 -3.25
C TRP A 20 3.86 -10.14 -2.41
N HIS A 21 4.01 -8.91 -2.87
CA HIS A 21 4.71 -7.87 -2.11
C HIS A 21 3.88 -6.59 -2.03
N LEU A 22 3.84 -6.00 -0.84
CA LEU A 22 3.14 -4.75 -0.59
C LEU A 22 4.03 -3.80 0.20
N TYR A 23 4.27 -2.63 -0.35
CA TYR A 23 5.12 -1.59 0.23
C TYR A 23 4.31 -0.34 0.47
N VAL A 24 4.58 0.32 1.59
CA VAL A 24 4.10 1.67 1.89
C VAL A 24 5.28 2.47 2.40
N SER A 25 5.49 3.67 1.87
CA SER A 25 6.53 4.57 2.33
C SER A 25 5.99 6.00 2.44
N PRO A 26 6.55 6.85 3.31
CA PRO A 26 6.22 8.27 3.30
C PRO A 26 6.49 8.86 1.91
N ALA A 27 5.59 9.70 1.39
CA ALA A 27 5.75 10.29 0.06
C ALA A 27 6.97 11.23 -0.08
N SER A 28 7.68 11.50 1.02
CA SER A 28 8.94 12.24 1.05
C SER A 28 10.19 11.35 1.11
N ALA A 29 10.03 10.04 1.25
CA ALA A 29 11.13 9.09 1.27
C ALA A 29 11.62 8.78 -0.15
N SER A 30 12.92 8.50 -0.29
CA SER A 30 13.52 8.10 -1.56
C SER A 30 13.44 6.60 -1.84
N ASP A 31 13.22 5.82 -0.78
CA ASP A 31 13.32 4.36 -0.80
C ASP A 31 12.04 3.74 -0.21
N TRP A 32 11.72 2.54 -0.69
CA TRP A 32 10.64 1.73 -0.13
C TRP A 32 11.05 1.14 1.22
N GLU A 33 10.10 1.10 2.16
CA GLU A 33 10.27 0.39 3.43
C GLU A 33 10.13 -1.14 3.22
N GLU A 34 9.97 -1.92 4.29
CA GLU A 34 9.83 -3.36 4.20
C GLU A 34 8.57 -3.83 3.45
N ASP A 35 8.62 -5.09 3.00
CA ASP A 35 7.42 -5.78 2.51
C ASP A 35 6.49 -6.12 3.67
N LEU A 36 5.27 -5.58 3.59
CA LEU A 36 4.24 -5.68 4.61
C LEU A 36 3.45 -6.99 4.56
N LEU A 37 3.60 -7.80 3.50
CA LEU A 37 3.06 -9.16 3.44
C LEU A 37 4.05 -10.19 4.01
N GLY A 38 5.35 -9.96 3.78
CA GLY A 38 6.41 -10.87 4.17
C GLY A 38 6.29 -12.22 3.46
N ALA A 39 6.95 -13.25 4.01
CA ALA A 39 7.06 -14.55 3.33
C ALA A 39 5.82 -15.45 3.42
N SER A 40 4.83 -15.11 4.24
CA SER A 40 3.72 -16.01 4.62
C SER A 40 2.34 -15.53 4.21
N GLU A 41 2.22 -14.30 3.72
CA GLU A 41 0.94 -13.70 3.36
C GLU A 41 0.91 -13.37 1.87
N VAL A 42 -0.24 -13.61 1.25
CA VAL A 42 -0.52 -13.22 -0.13
C VAL A 42 -1.84 -12.45 -0.10
N LEU A 43 -1.86 -11.26 -0.68
CA LEU A 43 -3.08 -10.47 -0.80
C LEU A 43 -3.81 -10.90 -2.08
N GLU A 44 -4.69 -11.88 -1.93
CA GLU A 44 -5.50 -12.43 -3.02
C GLU A 44 -6.40 -11.38 -3.70
N ASN A 45 -6.76 -11.62 -4.96
CA ASN A 45 -7.66 -10.73 -5.68
C ASN A 45 -9.02 -10.59 -4.97
N GLY A 46 -9.54 -9.36 -4.93
CA GLY A 46 -10.76 -8.98 -4.23
C GLY A 46 -10.60 -8.83 -2.72
N ARG A 47 -9.39 -9.03 -2.16
CA ARG A 47 -9.13 -8.86 -0.73
C ARG A 47 -8.55 -7.48 -0.43
N THR A 48 -8.74 -7.09 0.83
CA THR A 48 -8.25 -5.83 1.38
C THR A 48 -7.38 -6.10 2.59
N LYS A 49 -6.24 -5.41 2.68
CA LYS A 49 -5.36 -5.41 3.86
C LYS A 49 -5.30 -4.00 4.44
N ARG A 50 -5.53 -3.89 5.75
CA ARG A 50 -5.33 -2.66 6.50
C ARG A 50 -3.88 -2.54 6.96
N ILE A 51 -3.26 -1.41 6.65
CA ILE A 51 -1.89 -1.10 7.08
C ILE A 51 -1.98 0.04 8.08
N THR A 52 -1.48 -0.18 9.29
CA THR A 52 -1.42 0.86 10.32
C THR A 52 -0.11 1.63 10.19
N LEU A 53 -0.21 2.97 10.16
CA LEU A 53 0.91 3.89 9.94
C LEU A 53 1.14 4.71 11.22
N THR A 54 2.14 4.30 12.01
CA THR A 54 2.50 4.95 13.28
C THR A 54 3.84 5.67 13.19
N GLY A 55 3.99 6.79 13.90
CA GLY A 55 5.25 7.52 13.99
C GLY A 55 5.47 8.58 12.91
N TYR A 56 4.58 8.66 11.92
CA TYR A 56 4.66 9.66 10.86
C TYR A 56 3.88 10.94 11.19
N LYS A 57 4.42 12.08 10.74
CA LYS A 57 3.78 13.40 10.90
C LYS A 57 2.87 13.77 9.71
N SER A 58 3.22 13.32 8.52
CA SER A 58 2.48 13.56 7.28
C SER A 58 1.52 12.40 7.00
N PRO A 59 0.30 12.65 6.50
CA PRO A 59 -0.61 11.59 6.04
C PRO A 59 -0.37 11.19 4.58
N ARG A 60 0.70 11.70 3.95
CA ARG A 60 1.00 11.42 2.54
C ARG A 60 1.99 10.27 2.40
N PHE A 61 1.57 9.24 1.69
CA PHE A 61 2.32 8.01 1.49
C PHE A 61 2.28 7.59 0.03
N ASP A 62 3.33 6.89 -0.40
CA ASP A 62 3.35 6.14 -1.64
C ASP A 62 3.03 4.68 -1.30
N VAL A 63 2.27 4.01 -2.17
CA VAL A 63 1.86 2.62 -2.00
C VAL A 63 2.21 1.86 -3.28
N ARG A 64 2.88 0.72 -3.14
CA ARG A 64 3.26 -0.13 -4.26
C ARG A 64 2.91 -1.58 -3.98
N ALA A 65 2.31 -2.24 -4.97
CA ALA A 65 2.07 -3.67 -4.95
C ALA A 65 2.87 -4.34 -6.08
N VAL A 66 3.30 -5.58 -5.87
CA VAL A 66 3.91 -6.45 -6.89
C VAL A 66 3.16 -7.78 -6.89
N ASP A 67 2.69 -8.19 -8.06
CA ASP A 67 1.96 -9.44 -8.22
C ASP A 67 2.86 -10.67 -8.41
N SER A 68 2.24 -11.84 -8.58
CA SER A 68 2.93 -13.12 -8.77
C SER A 68 3.81 -13.20 -10.01
N ASP A 69 3.56 -12.35 -11.02
CA ASP A 69 4.30 -12.35 -12.26
C ASP A 69 5.44 -11.31 -12.24
N GLY A 70 5.52 -10.51 -11.17
CA GLY A 70 6.52 -9.47 -10.98
C GLY A 70 6.09 -8.10 -11.51
N ASP A 71 4.85 -7.97 -11.99
CA ASP A 71 4.30 -6.70 -12.43
C ASP A 71 4.01 -5.82 -11.21
N SER A 72 4.33 -4.53 -11.32
CA SER A 72 4.10 -3.58 -10.23
C SER A 72 3.00 -2.58 -10.52
N TYR A 73 2.37 -2.12 -9.45
CA TYR A 73 1.30 -1.15 -9.46
C TYR A 73 1.63 -0.09 -8.42
N THR A 74 1.74 1.18 -8.83
CA THR A 74 2.17 2.25 -7.92
C THR A 74 1.12 3.36 -7.79
N ARG A 75 0.90 3.81 -6.55
CA ARG A 75 0.13 5.00 -6.21
C ARG A 75 0.99 5.96 -5.42
N MET A 76 1.33 7.07 -6.06
CA MET A 76 2.14 8.11 -5.44
C MET A 76 1.27 9.14 -4.72
N ASN A 77 1.78 9.70 -3.62
CA ASN A 77 1.27 10.85 -2.90
C ASN A 77 -0.20 10.71 -2.43
N VAL A 78 -0.56 9.51 -1.97
CA VAL A 78 -1.88 9.20 -1.41
C VAL A 78 -2.03 9.86 -0.05
N ASN A 79 -3.12 10.60 0.16
CA ASN A 79 -3.48 11.10 1.48
C ASN A 79 -4.35 10.05 2.21
N VAL A 80 -3.73 9.29 3.10
CA VAL A 80 -4.35 8.13 3.77
C VAL A 80 -5.46 8.50 4.76
N ARG A 81 -5.68 9.79 5.02
CA ARG A 81 -6.81 10.28 5.81
C ARG A 81 -8.07 10.54 4.97
N GLU A 82 -7.90 10.64 3.67
CA GLU A 82 -8.96 11.03 2.73
C GLU A 82 -9.40 9.88 1.83
N SER A 83 -8.50 8.94 1.53
CA SER A 83 -8.78 7.86 0.60
C SER A 83 -7.97 6.60 0.89
N ASP A 84 -8.61 5.46 0.64
CA ASP A 84 -7.97 4.15 0.54
C ASP A 84 -7.34 3.92 -0.85
N VAL A 85 -6.57 2.83 -0.98
CA VAL A 85 -5.93 2.43 -2.23
C VAL A 85 -6.63 1.22 -2.83
N ILE A 86 -6.96 1.30 -4.11
CA ILE A 86 -7.48 0.18 -4.89
C ILE A 86 -6.60 0.05 -6.13
N PHE A 87 -5.85 -1.05 -6.20
CA PHE A 87 -5.10 -1.43 -7.38
C PHE A 87 -5.98 -2.20 -8.35
N ARG A 88 -5.96 -1.80 -9.61
CA ARG A 88 -6.65 -2.43 -10.74
C ARG A 88 -5.62 -2.79 -11.79
N LEU A 89 -6.00 -3.68 -12.71
CA LEU A 89 -5.11 -4.04 -13.83
C LEU A 89 -4.67 -2.82 -14.65
N SER A 90 -5.54 -1.80 -14.76
CA SER A 90 -5.22 -0.54 -15.44
C SER A 90 -4.13 0.31 -14.78
N ASP A 91 -3.71 -0.07 -13.57
CA ASP A 91 -2.74 0.66 -12.75
C ASP A 91 -1.32 0.09 -12.85
N ILE A 92 -1.12 -0.88 -13.74
CA ILE A 92 0.18 -1.50 -13.98
C ILE A 92 1.20 -0.45 -14.45
N ASP A 93 2.38 -0.50 -13.84
CA ASP A 93 3.50 0.38 -14.16
C ASP A 93 4.16 -0.10 -15.47
N ILE A 94 3.82 0.56 -16.59
CA ILE A 94 4.36 0.26 -17.95
C ILE A 94 5.40 1.28 -18.43
#